data_AF-A0A6V8KSQ7-F1
#
_entry.id   AF-A0A6V8KSQ7-F1
#
_cell.length_a   1.000
_cell.length_b   1.000
_cell.length_c   1.000
_cell.angle_alpha   90.00
_cell.angle_beta   90.00
_cell.angle_gamma   90.00
#
_symmetry.space_group_name_H-M   'P 1'
#
loop_
_entity.id
_entity.type
_entity.pdbx_description
1 polymer ?
#
loop_
_entity_poly.entity_id
_entity_poly.type
_entity_poly.pdbx_seq_one_letter_code
_entity_poly.pdbx_strand_id
1 'polypeptide(L)' 'MLYDCPECGLPTTVTSQGKAAGSDGPVEVVGVRCVADHWFLGPGDTLRRLLPMPRRSDR' A
#
# COMPACT_ATOMS: atom_id res chain seq x y z
N MET A 1 -0.25 -7.39 -3.69
CA MET A 1 0.17 -5.98 -3.92
C MET A 1 1.14 -5.60 -2.82
N LEU A 2 2.29 -5.02 -3.17
CA LEU A 2 3.27 -4.49 -2.22
C LEU A 2 3.23 -2.96 -2.32
N TYR A 3 3.18 -2.29 -1.17
CA TYR A 3 3.17 -0.83 -1.09
C TYR A 3 4.42 -0.34 -0.34
N ASP A 4 4.90 0.84 -0.70
CA ASP A 4 5.91 1.54 0.09
C ASP A 4 5.26 2.34 1.22
N CYS A 5 5.97 2.47 2.34
CA CYS A 5 5.56 3.33 3.43
C CYS A 5 5.61 4.79 2.96
N PRO A 6 4.51 5.55 3.03
CA PRO A 6 4.51 6.96 2.62
C PRO A 6 5.50 7.83 3.41
N GLU A 7 5.78 7.44 4.67
CA GLU A 7 6.68 8.18 5.56
C GLU A 7 8.16 7.89 5.30
N CYS A 8 8.55 6.62 5.15
CA CYS A 8 9.96 6.23 5.13
C CYS A 8 10.40 5.44 3.88
N GLY A 9 9.48 5.15 2.96
CA GLY A 9 9.77 4.42 1.72
C GLY A 9 10.08 2.93 1.90
N LEU A 10 10.01 2.39 3.12
CA LEU A 10 10.27 0.97 3.39
C LEU A 10 9.08 0.10 2.96
N PRO A 11 9.32 -1.19 2.62
CA PRO A 11 8.26 -2.12 2.25
C PRO A 11 7.20 -2.24 3.36
N THR A 12 5.95 -2.38 2.93
CA THR A 12 4.80 -2.57 3.82
C THR A 12 4.09 -3.90 3.59
N THR A 13 3.47 -4.39 4.64
CA THR A 13 2.54 -5.51 4.62
C THR A 13 1.11 -4.99 4.74
N VAL A 14 0.21 -5.50 3.91
CA VAL A 14 -1.22 -5.21 4.03
C VAL A 14 -1.77 -5.89 5.28
N THR A 15 -2.38 -5.11 6.17
CA THR A 15 -2.98 -5.57 7.42
C THR A 15 -4.49 -5.63 7.37
N SER A 16 -5.12 -4.81 6.51
CA SER A 16 -6.56 -4.77 6.34
C SER A 16 -6.94 -4.23 4.95
N GLN A 17 -8.10 -4.64 4.45
CA GLN A 17 -8.70 -4.13 3.22
C GLN A 17 -10.21 -4.03 3.41
N GLY A 18 -10.83 -3.01 2.82
CA GLY A 18 -12.28 -2.86 2.87
C GLY A 18 -12.77 -1.64 2.10
N LYS A 19 -14.07 -1.40 2.18
CA LYS A 19 -14.70 -0.21 1.61
C LYS A 19 -15.04 0.76 2.73
N ALA A 20 -14.72 2.03 2.54
CA ALA A 20 -15.18 3.13 3.37
C ALA A 20 -16.25 3.94 2.61
N ALA A 21 -17.15 4.58 3.36
CA ALA A 21 -18.06 5.55 2.77
C ALA A 21 -17.25 6.79 2.32
N GLY A 22 -17.44 7.21 1.07
CA GLY A 22 -16.88 8.44 0.51
C GLY A 22 -17.98 9.38 0.03
N SER A 23 -17.61 10.65 -0.22
CA SER A 23 -18.52 11.70 -0.71
C SER A 23 -19.12 11.38 -2.08
N ASP A 24 -18.32 10.76 -2.94
CA ASP A 24 -18.69 10.42 -4.33
C ASP A 24 -18.99 8.91 -4.49
N GLY A 25 -19.26 8.24 -3.37
CA GLY A 25 -19.52 6.81 -3.30
C GLY A 25 -18.45 6.02 -2.50
N PRO A 26 -18.59 4.70 -2.43
CA PRO A 26 -17.66 3.85 -1.67
C PRO A 26 -16.24 3.91 -2.22
N VAL A 27 -15.24 4.01 -1.33
CA VAL A 27 -13.81 4.04 -1.67
C VAL A 27 -13.11 2.82 -1.09
N GLU A 28 -12.27 2.18 -1.90
CA GLU A 28 -11.41 1.07 -1.44
C GLU A 28 -10.30 1.60 -0.54
N VAL A 29 -10.27 1.14 0.70
CA VAL A 29 -9.25 1.49 1.69
C VAL A 29 -8.38 0.29 2.03
N VAL A 30 -7.09 0.57 2.23
CA VAL A 30 -6.09 -0.45 2.57
C VAL A 30 -5.31 0.04 3.79
N GLY A 31 -5.26 -0.81 4.82
CA GLY A 31 -4.35 -0.65 5.94
C GLY A 31 -3.03 -1.34 5.65
N VAL A 32 -1.92 -0.64 5.85
CA VAL A 32 -0.58 -1.17 5.67
C VAL A 32 0.30 -0.86 6.89
N ARG A 33 1.24 -1.75 7.18
CA ARG A 33 2.26 -1.57 8.22
C ARG A 33 3.65 -1.83 7.66
N CYS A 34 4.57 -0.90 7.84
CA CYS A 34 5.94 -1.05 7.35
C CYS A 34 6.84 -1.82 8.33
N VAL A 35 8.02 -2.26 7.87
CA VAL A 35 9.01 -2.95 8.72
C VAL A 35 9.59 -2.07 9.83
N ALA A 36 9.49 -0.73 9.70
CA ALA A 36 9.83 0.23 10.75
C ALA A 36 8.62 0.62 11.63
N ASP A 37 7.54 -0.16 11.55
CA ASP A 37 6.34 -0.04 12.40
C ASP A 37 5.39 1.13 12.16
N HIS A 38 5.58 1.92 11.11
CA HIS A 38 4.59 2.93 10.73
C HIS A 38 3.31 2.27 10.21
N TRP A 39 2.18 2.74 10.71
CA TRP A 39 0.85 2.32 10.27
C TRP A 39 0.20 3.40 9.41
N PHE A 40 -0.38 2.97 8.29
CA PHE A 40 -1.12 3.85 7.39
C PHE A 40 -2.43 3.20 6.97
N LEU A 41 -3.49 3.99 6.95
CA LEU A 41 -4.80 3.58 6.43
C LEU A 41 -5.28 4.67 5.46
N GLY A 42 -5.51 4.28 4.21
CA GLY A 42 -5.96 5.24 3.20
C GLY A 42 -6.43 4.58 1.92
N PRO A 43 -6.82 5.40 0.93
CA PRO A 43 -7.25 4.92 -0.37
C PRO A 43 -6.15 4.10 -1.06
N GLY A 44 -6.46 2.88 -1.50
CA GLY A 44 -5.46 1.97 -2.07
C GLY A 44 -4.81 2.46 -3.37
N ASP A 45 -5.47 3.38 -4.06
CA ASP A 45 -5.01 4.07 -5.27
C ASP A 45 -3.98 5.18 -5.00
N THR A 46 -3.97 5.75 -3.79
CA THR A 46 -2.97 6.75 -3.37
C THR A 46 -1.67 6.14 -2.85
N LEU A 47 -1.70 4.88 -2.42
CA LEU A 47 -0.50 4.18 -1.99
C LEU A 47 0.40 3.85 -3.18
N ARG A 48 1.67 4.27 -3.09
CA ARG A 48 2.67 3.99 -4.13
C ARG A 48 2.86 2.47 -4.22
N ARG A 49 2.43 1.90 -5.34
CA ARG A 49 2.60 0.48 -5.64
C ARG A 49 4.04 0.22 -6.04
N LEU A 50 4.69 -0.70 -5.34
CA LEU A 50 5.80 -1.42 -5.91
C LEU A 50 5.21 -2.27 -7.05
N LEU A 51 5.40 -1.80 -8.29
CA LEU A 51 5.35 -2.73 -9.41
C LEU A 51 6.40 -3.81 -9.10
N PRO A 52 6.07 -5.10 -9.23
CA PRO A 52 7.08 -6.14 -9.08
C PRO A 52 8.21 -5.79 -10.03
N MET A 53 9.38 -5.46 -9.47
CA MET A 53 10.57 -5.21 -10.27
C MET A 53 10.72 -6.43 -11.17
N PRO A 54 10.74 -6.29 -12.51
CA PRO A 54 10.95 -7.45 -13.36
C PRO A 54 12.26 -8.06 -12.90
N ARG A 55 12.23 -9.35 -12.54
CA ARG A 55 13.42 -10.10 -12.18
C ARG A 55 14.41 -9.88 -13.33
N ARG A 56 15.45 -9.07 -13.11
CA ARG A 56 16.49 -8.87 -14.13
C ARG A 56 17.06 -10.26 -14.33
N SER A 57 16.78 -10.87 -15.49
CA SER A 57 17.33 -12.17 -15.85
C SER A 57 18.84 -11.98 -15.83
N ASP A 58 19.47 -12.51 -14.79
CA ASP A 58 20.91 -12.74 -14.74
C ASP A 58 21.24 -13.60 -15.96
N ARG A 59 22.02 -13.02 -16.89
CA ARG A 59 22.65 -13.68 -18.03
C ARG A 59 24.13 -13.41 -17.92
#